data_AF-A0A9C8E731-F1
#
_entry.id   AF-A0A9C8E731-F1
#
_cell.length_a   1.000
_cell.length_b   1.000
_cell.length_c   1.000
_cell.angle_alpha   90.00
_cell.angle_beta   90.00
_cell.angle_gamma   90.00
#
_symmetry.space_group_name_H-M   'P 1'
#
loop_
_entity.id
_entity.type
_entity.pdbx_description
1 polymer ?
#
loop_
_entity_poly.entity_id
_entity_poly.type
_entity_poly.pdbx_seq_one_letter_code
_entity_poly.pdbx_strand_id
1 'polypeptide(L)'
;MREGKPFLYREIAESLRRQIASGELKPGDRLPPVREMARRWNCTPGTVSRAYAELAREGLVVGHRGGGTRVAPSVLQPERPAWRWATLVNRAERFLLDAIGSGYTPEEAQAALCVALARWEEVAGGKGQKARGKIYPPSAIRHSSFALHFVG
;
A
#
# COMPACT_ATOMS: atom_id res chain seq x y z
N MET A 1 -26.01 25.90 11.52
CA MET A 1 -25.27 25.33 10.37
C MET A 1 -23.88 24.97 10.86
N ARG A 2 -23.46 23.69 10.81
CA ARG A 2 -22.13 23.30 11.33
C ARG A 2 -21.06 23.69 10.32
N GLU A 3 -20.28 24.70 10.70
CA GLU A 3 -19.07 25.16 10.05
C GLU A 3 -18.16 23.97 9.70
N GLY A 4 -17.79 23.85 8.43
CA GLY A 4 -16.96 22.76 7.94
C GLY A 4 -15.58 22.84 8.59
N LYS A 5 -15.37 22.12 9.68
CA LYS A 5 -14.06 21.98 10.32
C LYS A 5 -13.08 21.41 9.27
N PRO A 6 -12.06 22.17 8.82
CA PRO A 6 -11.03 21.65 7.91
C PRO A 6 -10.22 20.48 8.53
N PHE A 7 -10.47 20.16 9.80
CA PHE A 7 -9.83 19.07 10.54
C PHE A 7 -10.59 17.74 10.45
N LEU A 8 -11.89 17.72 10.12
CA LEU A 8 -12.68 16.49 10.24
C LEU A 8 -12.26 15.41 9.23
N TYR A 9 -11.92 15.80 8.00
CA TYR A 9 -11.37 14.84 7.04
C TYR A 9 -10.02 14.26 7.52
N ARG A 10 -9.20 15.07 8.20
CA ARG A 10 -7.92 14.64 8.78
C ARG A 10 -8.14 13.70 9.95
N GLU A 11 -9.12 13.96 10.81
CA GLU A 11 -9.49 13.07 11.92
C GLU A 11 -9.96 11.70 11.42
N ILE A 12 -10.78 11.68 10.36
CA ILE A 12 -11.21 10.44 9.70
C ILE A 12 -10.01 9.70 9.12
N ALA A 13 -9.14 10.39 8.39
CA ALA A 13 -7.93 9.80 7.83
C ALA A 13 -7.02 9.23 8.94
N GLU A 14 -6.75 10.00 10.00
CA GLU A 14 -5.93 9.59 11.15
C GLU A 14 -6.50 8.34 11.85
N SER A 15 -7.82 8.28 12.04
CA SER A 15 -8.47 7.12 12.62
C SER A 15 -8.26 5.88 11.76
N LEU A 16 -8.47 5.99 10.45
CA LEU A 16 -8.27 4.88 9.53
C LEU A 16 -6.79 4.48 9.42
N ARG A 17 -5.86 5.44 9.47
CA ARG A 17 -4.41 5.15 9.57
C ARG A 17 -4.11 4.30 10.79
N ARG A 18 -4.65 4.66 11.96
CA ARG A 18 -4.44 3.89 13.19
C ARG A 18 -5.00 2.48 13.11
N GLN A 19 -6.20 2.31 12.55
CA GLN A 19 -6.82 0.99 12.36
C GLN A 19 -6.04 0.11 11.38
N ILE A 20 -5.49 0.70 10.32
CA ILE A 20 -4.62 0.03 9.36
C ILE A 20 -3.28 -0.34 10.03
N ALA A 21 -2.70 0.57 10.80
CA ALA A 21 -1.43 0.36 11.50
C ALA A 21 -1.53 -0.67 12.64
N SER A 22 -2.67 -0.72 13.35
CA SER A 22 -2.93 -1.71 14.40
C SER A 22 -3.29 -3.10 13.86
N GLY A 23 -3.57 -3.21 12.55
CA GLY A 23 -4.00 -4.45 11.91
C GLY A 23 -5.49 -4.77 12.11
N GLU A 24 -6.27 -3.85 12.68
CA GLU A 24 -7.73 -3.95 12.74
C GLU A 24 -8.34 -3.97 11.33
N LEU A 25 -7.77 -3.15 10.43
CA LEU A 25 -8.06 -3.18 9.00
C LEU A 25 -6.90 -3.84 8.26
N LYS A 26 -7.15 -5.01 7.67
CA LYS A 26 -6.14 -5.82 7.00
C LYS A 26 -6.00 -5.43 5.52
N PRO A 27 -4.84 -5.66 4.90
CA PRO A 27 -4.67 -5.51 3.46
C PRO A 27 -5.76 -6.27 2.69
N GLY A 28 -6.44 -5.58 1.76
CA GLY A 28 -7.57 -6.11 0.99
C GLY A 28 -8.96 -5.89 1.61
N ASP A 29 -9.04 -5.50 2.89
CA ASP A 29 -10.31 -5.19 3.55
C ASP A 29 -11.01 -4.04 2.87
N ARG A 30 -12.33 -4.13 2.78
CA ARG A 30 -13.16 -3.12 2.13
C ARG A 30 -13.50 -2.01 3.13
N LEU A 31 -13.17 -0.78 2.78
CA LEU A 31 -13.67 0.36 3.53
C LEU A 31 -15.16 0.57 3.27
N PRO A 32 -15.93 1.06 4.26
CA PRO A 32 -17.32 1.44 4.07
C PRO A 32 -17.47 2.43 2.90
N PRO A 33 -18.55 2.35 2.12
CA PRO A 33 -18.87 3.35 1.10
C PRO A 33 -18.89 4.77 1.68
N VAL A 34 -18.49 5.76 0.88
CA VAL A 34 -18.40 7.17 1.30
C VAL A 34 -19.66 7.64 2.05
N ARG A 35 -20.85 7.33 1.51
CA ARG A 35 -22.13 7.71 2.12
C ARG A 35 -22.40 7.02 3.45
N GLU A 36 -21.93 5.79 3.62
CA GLU A 36 -22.09 5.05 4.87
C GLU A 36 -21.12 5.56 5.93
N MET A 37 -19.85 5.76 5.56
CA MET A 37 -18.86 6.34 6.45
C MET A 37 -19.24 7.77 6.89
N ALA A 38 -19.85 8.55 5.98
CA ALA A 38 -20.34 9.89 6.29
C ALA A 38 -21.44 9.86 7.37
N ARG A 39 -22.32 8.84 7.34
CA ARG A 39 -23.30 8.63 8.41
C ARG A 39 -22.63 8.26 9.74
N ARG A 40 -21.64 7.34 9.71
CA ARG A 40 -20.90 6.91 10.92
C ARG A 40 -20.20 8.09 11.62
N TRP A 41 -19.63 9.00 10.86
CA TRP A 41 -18.91 10.17 11.37
C TRP A 41 -19.77 11.44 11.47
N ASN A 42 -21.07 11.34 11.18
CA ASN A 42 -22.03 12.45 11.18
C ASN A 42 -21.51 13.68 10.38
N CYS A 43 -21.02 13.43 9.17
CA CYS A 43 -20.37 14.43 8.33
C CYS A 43 -20.87 14.40 6.87
N THR A 44 -20.36 15.29 6.03
CA THR A 44 -20.73 15.32 4.61
C THR A 44 -19.96 14.26 3.82
N PRO A 45 -20.56 13.64 2.78
CA PRO A 45 -19.85 12.72 1.88
C PRO A 45 -18.55 13.31 1.31
N GLY A 46 -18.51 14.61 1.00
CA GLY A 46 -17.31 15.29 0.52
C GLY A 46 -16.14 15.26 1.52
N THR A 47 -16.44 15.30 2.83
CA THR A 47 -15.42 15.19 3.89
C THR A 47 -14.78 13.81 3.91
N VAL A 48 -15.59 12.76 3.79
CA VAL A 48 -15.09 11.37 3.69
C VAL A 48 -14.34 11.13 2.39
N SER A 49 -14.87 11.60 1.25
CA SER A 49 -14.17 11.48 -0.04
C SER A 49 -12.78 12.12 0.02
N ARG A 50 -12.66 13.27 0.69
CA ARG A 50 -11.36 13.94 0.90
C ARG A 50 -10.44 13.12 1.79
N ALA A 51 -10.95 12.52 2.87
CA ALA A 51 -10.17 11.63 3.74
C ALA A 51 -9.67 10.39 2.97
N TYR A 52 -10.52 9.76 2.17
CA TYR A 52 -10.15 8.59 1.35
C TYR A 52 -9.13 8.98 0.27
N ALA A 53 -9.26 10.15 -0.34
CA ALA A 53 -8.28 10.65 -1.30
C ALA A 53 -6.91 10.91 -0.65
N GLU A 54 -6.88 11.41 0.58
CA GLU A 54 -5.63 11.58 1.34
C GLU A 54 -4.96 10.23 1.65
N LEU A 55 -5.73 9.25 2.14
CA LEU A 55 -5.23 7.89 2.36
C LEU A 55 -4.77 7.20 1.07
N ALA A 56 -5.43 7.47 -0.06
CA ALA A 56 -5.02 6.92 -1.35
C ALA A 56 -3.71 7.54 -1.83
N ARG A 57 -3.52 8.85 -1.64
CA ARG A 57 -2.26 9.56 -1.90
C ARG A 57 -1.11 9.05 -1.03
N GLU A 58 -1.42 8.60 0.19
CA GLU A 58 -0.46 7.95 1.10
C GLU A 58 -0.21 6.47 0.77
N GLY A 59 -0.92 5.90 -0.21
CA GLY A 59 -0.79 4.49 -0.60
C GLY A 59 -1.40 3.50 0.40
N LEU A 60 -2.23 3.98 1.33
CA LEU A 60 -2.86 3.14 2.37
C LEU A 60 -4.16 2.48 1.88
N VAL A 61 -4.80 3.07 0.88
CA VAL A 61 -6.04 2.55 0.29
C VAL A 61 -6.01 2.69 -1.22
N VAL A 62 -6.74 1.81 -1.91
CA VAL A 62 -6.90 1.80 -3.37
C VAL A 62 -8.37 1.78 -3.74
N GLY A 63 -8.77 2.63 -4.68
CA GLY A 63 -10.10 2.65 -5.26
C GLY A 63 -10.20 1.73 -6.46
N HIS A 64 -11.17 0.80 -6.48
CA HIS A 64 -11.53 0.04 -7.68
C HIS A 64 -12.73 0.68 -8.37
N ARG A 65 -12.68 0.85 -9.70
CA ARG A 65 -13.86 1.21 -10.51
C ARG A 65 -14.96 0.17 -10.27
N GLY A 66 -16.12 0.61 -9.76
CA GLY A 66 -17.28 -0.24 -9.45
C GLY A 66 -17.17 -1.07 -8.15
N GLY A 67 -15.96 -1.26 -7.59
CA GLY A 67 -15.72 -2.14 -6.44
C GLY A 67 -15.66 -1.45 -5.07
N GLY A 68 -15.52 -0.11 -5.02
CA GLY A 68 -15.32 0.65 -3.79
C GLY A 68 -13.85 0.73 -3.37
N THR A 69 -13.61 1.22 -2.15
CA THR A 69 -12.26 1.46 -1.61
C THR A 69 -11.81 0.29 -0.75
N ARG A 70 -10.56 -0.16 -0.91
CA ARG A 70 -9.95 -1.23 -0.11
C ARG A 70 -8.61 -0.80 0.47
N VAL A 71 -8.21 -1.40 1.59
CA VAL A 71 -6.86 -1.22 2.16
C VAL A 71 -5.83 -1.77 1.18
N ALA A 72 -4.79 -0.99 0.91
CA ALA A 72 -3.78 -1.33 -0.09
C ALA A 72 -3.01 -2.60 0.30
N PRO A 73 -2.63 -3.46 -0.67
CA PRO A 73 -1.90 -4.70 -0.41
C PRO A 73 -0.49 -4.60 0.20
N SER A 74 0.01 -3.43 0.64
CA SER A 74 1.43 -3.28 1.08
C SER A 74 1.67 -2.67 2.46
N VAL A 75 0.68 -2.68 3.37
CA VAL A 75 0.85 -2.16 4.75
C VAL A 75 1.59 -3.14 5.69
N LEU A 76 2.63 -3.83 5.20
CA LEU A 76 3.37 -4.83 5.98
C LEU A 76 4.59 -4.25 6.74
N GLN A 77 4.58 -3.01 7.25
CA GLN A 77 5.59 -2.57 8.24
C GLN A 77 5.00 -1.55 9.25
N PRO A 78 4.18 -1.99 10.23
CA PRO A 78 3.66 -1.12 11.31
C PRO A 78 4.75 -0.47 12.18
N GLU A 79 5.96 -1.02 12.16
CA GLU A 79 7.13 -0.58 12.95
C GLU A 79 7.93 0.58 12.30
N ARG A 80 7.54 1.08 11.12
CA ARG A 80 8.28 2.15 10.42
C ARG A 80 7.35 3.31 10.05
N PRO A 81 7.73 4.57 10.34
CA PRO A 81 6.91 5.73 9.99
C PRO A 81 6.55 5.71 8.50
N ALA A 82 5.26 5.96 8.17
CA ALA A 82 4.73 5.91 6.80
C ALA A 82 5.55 6.73 5.78
N TRP A 83 6.17 7.84 6.21
CA TRP A 83 7.04 8.67 5.37
C TRP A 83 8.31 7.94 4.91
N ARG A 84 8.86 7.02 5.70
CA ARG A 84 10.05 6.23 5.35
C ARG A 84 9.73 5.24 4.23
N TRP A 85 8.58 4.60 4.29
CA TRP A 85 8.10 3.69 3.24
C TRP A 85 7.79 4.45 1.95
N ALA A 86 7.05 5.56 2.04
CA ALA A 86 6.77 6.41 0.89
C ALA A 86 8.05 6.94 0.22
N THR A 87 9.06 7.34 1.02
CA THR A 87 10.37 7.74 0.50
C THR A 87 11.08 6.60 -0.22
N LEU A 88 10.96 5.37 0.29
CA LEU A 88 11.57 4.19 -0.34
C LEU A 88 10.86 3.84 -1.65
N VAL A 89 9.54 3.91 -1.69
CA VAL A 89 8.73 3.70 -2.91
C VAL A 89 9.10 4.74 -3.97
N ASN A 90 9.15 6.04 -3.61
CA ASN A 90 9.55 7.10 -4.55
C ASN A 90 10.96 6.87 -5.12
N ARG A 91 11.88 6.34 -4.31
CA ARG A 91 13.24 5.98 -4.79
C ARG A 91 13.22 4.77 -5.73
N ALA A 92 12.40 3.78 -5.43
CA ALA A 92 12.23 2.61 -6.29
C ALA A 92 11.58 2.98 -7.64
N GLU A 93 10.56 3.85 -7.62
CA GLU A 93 9.95 4.39 -8.84
C GLU A 93 10.97 5.18 -9.67
N ARG A 94 11.81 6.00 -9.01
CA ARG A 94 12.86 6.74 -9.72
C ARG A 94 13.83 5.80 -10.44
N PHE A 95 14.30 4.76 -9.74
CA PHE A 95 15.14 3.73 -10.33
C PHE A 95 14.49 3.06 -11.54
N LEU A 96 13.21 2.68 -11.43
CA LEU A 96 12.47 2.04 -12.52
C LEU A 96 12.34 2.98 -13.73
N LEU A 97 12.02 4.26 -13.50
CA LEU A 97 11.93 5.26 -14.58
C LEU A 97 13.27 5.50 -15.27
N ASP A 98 14.37 5.57 -14.51
CA ASP A 98 15.71 5.73 -15.05
C ASP A 98 16.12 4.48 -15.87
N ALA A 99 15.75 3.27 -15.42
CA ALA A 99 15.98 2.02 -16.15
C ALA A 99 15.18 1.97 -17.47
N ILE A 100 13.89 2.30 -17.42
CA ILE A 100 13.03 2.35 -18.61
C ILE A 100 13.54 3.42 -19.59
N GLY A 101 13.91 4.61 -19.09
CA GLY A 101 14.50 5.68 -19.90
C GLY A 101 15.82 5.30 -20.57
N SER A 102 16.50 4.28 -20.03
CA SER A 102 17.74 3.72 -20.59
C SER A 102 17.50 2.50 -21.51
N GLY A 103 16.23 2.14 -21.77
CA GLY A 103 15.85 1.04 -22.66
C GLY A 103 15.70 -0.33 -22.00
N TYR A 104 15.78 -0.42 -20.67
CA TYR A 104 15.56 -1.68 -19.94
C TYR A 104 14.07 -1.92 -19.66
N THR A 105 13.69 -3.19 -19.63
CA THR A 105 12.33 -3.61 -19.25
C THR A 105 12.13 -3.58 -17.72
N PRO A 106 10.88 -3.46 -17.23
CA PRO A 106 10.59 -3.60 -15.81
C PRO A 106 11.08 -4.93 -15.21
N GLU A 107 11.01 -6.02 -15.98
CA GLU A 107 11.48 -7.35 -15.59
C GLU A 107 13.01 -7.38 -15.39
N GLU A 108 13.76 -6.75 -16.30
CA GLU A 108 15.22 -6.61 -16.18
C GLU A 108 15.62 -5.71 -15.00
N ALA A 109 14.90 -4.60 -14.78
CA ALA A 109 15.11 -3.72 -13.64
C ALA A 109 14.86 -4.46 -12.31
N GLN A 110 13.79 -5.28 -12.24
CA GLN A 110 13.51 -6.14 -11.09
C GLN A 110 14.61 -7.17 -10.87
N ALA A 111 15.05 -7.86 -11.92
CA ALA A 111 16.13 -8.86 -11.83
C ALA A 111 17.44 -8.22 -11.34
N ALA A 112 17.79 -7.04 -11.86
CA ALA A 112 18.96 -6.29 -11.44
C ALA A 112 18.91 -5.90 -9.95
N LEU A 113 17.73 -5.45 -9.47
CA LEU A 113 17.53 -5.12 -8.07
C LEU A 113 17.66 -6.36 -7.17
N CYS A 114 17.10 -7.50 -7.58
CA CYS A 114 17.27 -8.78 -6.87
C CYS A 114 18.75 -9.19 -6.76
N VAL A 115 19.52 -9.09 -7.85
CA VAL A 115 20.96 -9.41 -7.85
C VAL A 115 21.73 -8.45 -6.94
N ALA A 116 21.44 -7.15 -6.98
CA ALA A 116 22.08 -6.16 -6.11
C ALA A 116 21.80 -6.42 -4.63
N LEU A 117 20.57 -6.81 -4.29
CA LEU A 117 20.19 -7.19 -2.92
C LEU A 117 20.91 -8.45 -2.45
N ALA A 118 20.97 -9.50 -3.28
CA ALA A 118 21.68 -10.73 -2.95
C ALA A 118 23.18 -10.48 -2.69
N ARG A 119 23.83 -9.66 -3.53
CA ARG A 119 25.23 -9.22 -3.31
C ARG A 119 25.40 -8.46 -2.00
N TRP A 120 24.43 -7.62 -1.65
CA TRP A 120 24.49 -6.88 -0.39
C TRP A 120 24.34 -7.81 0.83
N GLU A 121 23.56 -8.90 0.73
CA GLU A 121 23.46 -9.92 1.78
C GLU A 121 24.76 -10.71 1.96
N GLU A 122 25.45 -11.04 0.88
CA GLU A 122 26.79 -11.65 0.93
C GLU A 122 27.80 -10.75 1.65
N VAL A 123 27.75 -9.44 1.42
CA VAL A 123 28.61 -8.44 2.09
C VAL A 123 28.17 -8.20 3.54
N ALA A 124 26.87 -8.19 3.83
CA ALA A 124 26.32 -7.99 5.18
C ALA A 124 26.49 -9.21 6.09
N GLY A 125 26.66 -10.41 5.51
CA GLY A 125 26.98 -11.66 6.22
C GLY A 125 28.31 -11.63 6.99
N GLY A 126 29.15 -10.62 6.79
CA GLY A 126 30.43 -10.44 7.50
C GLY A 126 30.34 -9.82 8.90
N LYS A 127 29.27 -9.08 9.25
CA LYS A 127 29.09 -8.50 10.60
C LYS A 127 27.61 -8.30 10.97
N GLY A 128 27.15 -9.02 11.99
CA GLY A 128 26.05 -8.56 12.86
C GLY A 128 24.64 -9.04 12.53
N GLN A 129 24.43 -10.35 12.40
CA GLN A 129 23.12 -10.96 12.34
C GLN A 129 22.49 -11.07 13.74
N LYS A 130 21.88 -9.99 14.26
CA LYS A 130 20.85 -10.07 15.32
C LYS A 130 19.80 -8.97 15.11
N ALA A 131 18.52 -9.37 15.17
CA ALA A 131 17.32 -8.55 14.99
C ALA A 131 16.90 -8.27 13.53
N ARG A 132 16.45 -9.31 12.82
CA ARG A 132 15.51 -9.12 11.71
C ARG A 132 14.36 -10.10 11.85
N GLY A 133 13.25 -9.58 12.38
CA GLY A 133 11.95 -10.26 12.35
C GLY A 133 11.63 -10.67 10.92
N LYS A 134 11.13 -11.90 10.79
CA LYS A 134 10.82 -12.62 9.55
C LYS A 134 10.41 -11.70 8.40
N ILE A 135 11.32 -11.53 7.45
CA ILE A 135 11.02 -11.08 6.10
C ILE A 135 10.35 -12.28 5.42
N TYR A 136 9.04 -12.25 5.24
CA TYR A 136 8.34 -13.28 4.47
C TYR A 136 8.57 -13.02 2.97
N PRO A 137 9.05 -14.00 2.19
CA PRO A 137 9.06 -13.91 0.74
C PRO A 137 7.63 -14.11 0.18
N PRO A 138 7.28 -13.48 -0.96
CA PRO A 138 5.98 -13.64 -1.61
C PRO A 138 5.93 -14.99 -2.35
N SER A 139 5.61 -16.07 -1.64
CA SER A 139 5.32 -17.39 -2.25
C SER A 139 3.88 -17.87 -1.99
N ALA A 140 2.92 -16.94 -1.87
CA ALA A 140 1.51 -17.29 -1.70
C ALA A 140 0.55 -16.49 -2.60
N ILE A 141 1.00 -16.01 -3.76
CA ILE A 141 0.06 -15.79 -4.88
C ILE A 141 -0.11 -17.15 -5.55
N ARG A 142 -0.94 -18.02 -4.94
CA ARG A 142 -1.52 -19.12 -5.71
C ARG A 142 -2.26 -18.47 -6.86
N HIS A 143 -1.81 -18.77 -8.07
CA HIS A 143 -2.62 -18.60 -9.27
C HIS A 143 -3.95 -19.29 -8.98
N SER A 144 -5.02 -18.51 -8.82
CA SER A 144 -6.35 -19.06 -8.98
C SER A 144 -6.48 -19.42 -10.45
N SER A 145 -6.23 -20.69 -10.74
CA SER A 145 -6.66 -21.38 -11.94
C SER A 145 -8.09 -20.93 -12.28
N PHE A 146 -8.24 -20.21 -13.39
CA PHE A 146 -9.53 -20.03 -14.04
C PHE A 146 -9.50 -20.90 -15.29
N ALA A 147 -9.62 -22.22 -15.07
CA ALA A 147 -9.99 -23.14 -16.11
C ALA A 147 -11.51 -23.15 -16.20
N LEU A 148 -12.06 -22.59 -17.27
CA LEU A 148 -13.34 -23.03 -17.81
C LEU A 148 -13.18 -23.25 -19.31
N HIS A 149 -13.26 -24.53 -19.63
CA HIS A 149 -13.39 -25.11 -20.96
C HIS A 149 -14.43 -24.38 -21.81
N PHE A 150 -14.12 -24.20 -23.09
CA PHE A 150 -15.10 -24.47 -24.15
C PHE A 150 -14.38 -24.90 -25.43
N VAL A 151 -14.37 -26.21 -25.67
CA VAL A 151 -14.25 -26.83 -27.00
C VAL A 151 -15.60 -27.50 -27.24
N GLY A 152 -16.21 -27.19 -28.38
CA GLY A 152 -17.51 -27.69 -28.82
C GLY A 152 -18.05 -26.80 -29.92
#